data_AF-W2RVC1-F1
#
_entry.id   AF-W2RVC1-F1
#
_cell.length_a   1.000
_cell.length_b   1.000
_cell.length_c   1.000
_cell.angle_alpha   90.00
_cell.angle_beta   90.00
_cell.angle_gamma   90.00
#
_symmetry.space_group_name_H-M   'P 1'
#
loop_
_entity.id
_entity.type
_entity.pdbx_description
1 polymer ?
#
loop_
_entity_poly.entity_id
_entity_poly.type
_entity_poly.pdbx_seq_one_letter_code
_entity_poly.pdbx_strand_id
1 'polypeptide(L)'
;MASLIIGAGILTYVHVKDRKAKKLEKAREAQDARYTELQMGHTPFQAQHGQPTIVVGQAKDMFAEPPAYTEALPRRSAILATGLGMDLLFSLKPSSLLDVGLVLLVVGYGLVTAFQRLFLSPIRHFPGSKLAALTRWYEFYYKVVLKGPYTFQIQKLHKQYGPIIRVTPNEIHVDRYENPHFYEELFVESGELDKPDYFCNRFGTDNAFFTTSGHEHHKLRRGAVASFFSKRRITDSQAMIREKLSILTSKLAAYKQSGRIVRMDRAFTALAGDVVTEFCFGKTYDHLNSPDFTETFHEAMAGAWYVRSQIIDLPQLWPLLNSLPGRLVMKLEPSFHLHIQIQRDFEKTITELKEGRQASNATVLRLQQEAQVIIDAAILTTSWALSMAAFHLVNEPALAEKIRLELLQVVPDSSAPSDWQQLERLPYLTGVVREGIRPAHGIASRIPRVAHRDVEFRGWTIPAGTPISMTIVDMNHNEDVFPASFEFRPERWMEDRKYNGNSLEKYFVGFGKGPRSCLGMNLATCLLYQTLATVFRRHEFEVYETDVSDTRLAHDYFMPVPRLDSKGIRMRVVSV
;
A
#
# COMPACT_ATOMS: atom_id res chain seq x y z
N MET A 1 -22.32 11.83 -15.45
CA MET A 1 -21.62 11.64 -14.16
C MET A 1 -20.38 10.76 -14.22
N ALA A 2 -20.36 9.48 -14.63
CA ALA A 2 -19.12 8.67 -14.61
C ALA A 2 -17.93 9.29 -15.37
N SER A 3 -18.15 9.82 -16.58
CA SER A 3 -17.11 10.55 -17.34
C SER A 3 -16.77 11.93 -16.77
N LEU A 4 -17.72 12.56 -16.06
CA LEU A 4 -17.53 13.81 -15.30
C LEU A 4 -16.83 13.55 -13.96
N ILE A 5 -16.89 12.34 -13.41
CA ILE A 5 -16.30 11.90 -12.13
C ILE A 5 -14.89 11.34 -12.38
N ILE A 6 -14.67 10.60 -13.47
CA ILE A 6 -13.33 10.27 -13.99
C ILE A 6 -12.66 11.56 -14.45
N GLY A 7 -13.39 12.39 -15.20
CA GLY A 7 -13.00 13.75 -15.56
C GLY A 7 -12.66 14.58 -14.34
N ALA A 8 -13.49 14.64 -13.30
CA ALA A 8 -13.22 15.40 -12.08
C ALA A 8 -12.14 14.77 -11.21
N GLY A 9 -11.99 13.45 -11.15
CA GLY A 9 -10.92 12.78 -10.41
C GLY A 9 -9.55 13.03 -11.06
N ILE A 10 -9.48 12.88 -12.38
CA ILE A 10 -8.29 13.18 -13.18
C ILE A 10 -8.05 14.70 -13.22
N LEU A 11 -9.06 15.54 -13.45
CA LEU A 11 -8.95 17.01 -13.43
C LEU A 11 -8.63 17.54 -12.04
N THR A 12 -9.12 16.94 -10.95
CA THR A 12 -8.76 17.38 -9.58
C THR A 12 -7.33 16.99 -9.26
N TYR A 13 -6.91 15.78 -9.63
CA TYR A 13 -5.52 15.36 -9.50
C TYR A 13 -4.59 16.22 -10.36
N VAL A 14 -4.92 16.44 -11.63
CA VAL A 14 -4.20 17.30 -12.57
C VAL A 14 -4.20 18.75 -12.11
N HIS A 15 -5.32 19.31 -11.62
CA HIS A 15 -5.39 20.70 -11.15
C HIS A 15 -4.65 20.93 -9.82
N VAL A 16 -4.63 19.92 -8.93
CA VAL A 16 -3.77 19.94 -7.73
C VAL A 16 -2.30 19.85 -8.14
N LYS A 17 -1.96 19.01 -9.12
CA LYS A 17 -0.62 18.89 -9.68
C LYS A 17 -0.18 20.14 -10.44
N ASP A 18 -1.06 20.80 -11.18
CA ASP A 18 -0.79 22.03 -11.95
C ASP A 18 -0.62 23.24 -11.04
N ARG A 19 -1.42 23.34 -9.96
CA ARG A 19 -1.19 24.36 -8.93
C ARG A 19 0.12 24.13 -8.18
N LYS A 20 0.50 22.85 -7.95
CA LYS A 20 1.80 22.47 -7.39
C LYS A 20 2.92 22.79 -8.38
N ALA A 21 2.79 22.43 -9.66
CA ALA A 21 3.76 22.65 -10.71
C ALA A 21 4.01 24.14 -10.96
N LYS A 22 2.96 24.96 -11.08
CA LYS A 22 3.10 26.43 -11.24
C LYS A 22 3.69 27.13 -10.01
N LYS A 23 3.46 26.61 -8.80
CA LYS A 23 4.14 27.10 -7.58
C LYS A 23 5.59 26.64 -7.51
N LEU A 24 5.88 25.42 -7.95
CA LEU A 24 7.22 24.84 -7.97
C LEU A 24 8.08 25.47 -9.07
N GLU A 25 7.51 25.74 -10.24
CA GLU A 25 8.12 26.42 -11.38
C GLU A 25 8.44 27.86 -11.04
N LYS A 26 7.53 28.61 -10.38
CA LYS A 26 7.87 29.93 -9.82
C LYS A 26 8.97 29.89 -8.75
N ALA A 27 9.00 28.85 -7.92
CA ALA A 27 10.06 28.68 -6.91
C ALA A 27 11.40 28.25 -7.54
N ARG A 28 11.34 27.47 -8.63
CA ARG A 28 12.49 26.98 -9.39
C ARG A 28 13.04 28.05 -10.31
N GLU A 29 12.22 28.89 -10.93
CA GLU A 29 12.63 30.10 -11.66
C GLU A 29 13.27 31.12 -10.71
N ALA A 30 12.74 31.29 -9.49
CA ALA A 30 13.37 32.13 -8.46
C ALA A 30 14.71 31.57 -7.95
N GLN A 31 14.92 30.24 -8.05
CA GLN A 31 16.15 29.55 -7.67
C GLN A 31 17.15 29.48 -8.84
N ASP A 32 16.68 29.27 -10.07
CA ASP A 32 17.44 29.20 -11.33
C ASP A 32 17.92 30.61 -11.75
N ALA A 33 17.15 31.66 -11.45
CA ALA A 33 17.59 33.05 -11.60
C ALA A 33 18.76 33.40 -10.67
N ARG A 34 18.88 32.75 -9.50
CA ARG A 34 20.05 32.83 -8.62
C ARG A 34 21.22 31.94 -9.09
N TYR A 35 20.96 30.92 -9.90
CA TYR A 35 21.96 29.99 -10.44
C TYR A 35 22.63 30.50 -11.72
N THR A 36 21.92 31.30 -12.54
CA THR A 36 22.43 31.81 -13.82
C THR A 36 23.57 32.82 -13.65
N GLU A 37 23.72 33.42 -12.46
CA GLU A 37 24.84 34.30 -12.12
C GLU A 37 26.15 33.55 -11.77
N LEU A 38 26.15 32.22 -11.59
CA LEU A 38 27.27 31.50 -10.97
C LEU A 38 27.92 30.37 -11.78
N GLN A 39 27.43 29.99 -12.98
CA GLN A 39 28.04 28.89 -13.75
C GLN A 39 28.05 29.14 -15.26
N MET A 40 29.03 29.92 -15.74
CA MET A 40 29.54 29.79 -17.11
C MET A 40 30.78 28.89 -17.11
N GLY A 41 30.62 27.66 -17.61
CA GLY A 41 31.73 26.78 -17.99
C GLY A 41 31.61 25.37 -17.41
N HIS A 42 31.12 24.42 -18.21
CA HIS A 42 31.70 23.07 -18.41
C HIS A 42 30.82 22.24 -19.37
N THR A 43 31.47 21.50 -20.27
CA THR A 43 30.92 20.68 -21.36
C THR A 43 30.50 19.27 -20.89
N PRO A 44 29.59 18.56 -21.62
CA PRO A 44 29.02 17.28 -21.18
C PRO A 44 29.89 16.05 -21.54
N PHE A 45 29.92 15.08 -20.63
CA PHE A 45 30.62 13.79 -20.72
C PHE A 45 29.70 12.68 -21.29
N GLN A 46 30.20 11.88 -22.23
CA GLN A 46 29.51 10.73 -22.85
C GLN A 46 29.77 9.43 -22.06
N ALA A 47 28.72 8.70 -21.70
CA ALA A 47 28.82 7.38 -21.06
C ALA A 47 28.79 6.23 -22.09
N GLN A 48 29.71 5.28 -21.96
CA GLN A 48 29.80 4.06 -22.78
C GLN A 48 28.90 2.94 -22.24
N HIS A 49 28.16 2.28 -23.14
CA HIS A 49 27.31 1.12 -22.86
C HIS A 49 28.11 -0.18 -22.81
N GLY A 50 28.10 -0.88 -21.66
CA GLY A 50 28.42 -2.30 -21.55
C GLY A 50 27.13 -3.12 -21.38
N GLN A 51 26.97 -4.22 -22.12
CA GLN A 51 25.79 -5.09 -22.03
C GLN A 51 25.80 -5.91 -20.73
N PRO A 52 24.67 -6.01 -20.01
CA PRO A 52 24.57 -6.86 -18.82
C PRO A 52 24.33 -8.33 -19.17
N THR A 53 25.11 -9.22 -18.57
CA THR A 53 24.91 -10.68 -18.62
C THR A 53 23.70 -11.07 -17.75
N ILE A 54 22.69 -11.67 -18.37
CA ILE A 54 21.41 -12.01 -17.76
C ILE A 54 21.55 -13.25 -16.88
N VAL A 55 21.30 -13.14 -15.57
CA VAL A 55 21.16 -14.30 -14.67
C VAL A 55 19.72 -14.81 -14.76
N VAL A 56 19.42 -15.59 -15.81
CA VAL A 56 18.08 -16.16 -16.14
C VAL A 56 17.57 -17.18 -15.09
N GLY A 57 18.38 -17.54 -14.09
CA GLY A 57 18.05 -18.60 -13.13
C GLY A 57 16.91 -18.28 -12.15
N GLN A 58 16.71 -17.01 -11.77
CA GLN A 58 15.87 -16.65 -10.62
C GLN A 58 14.37 -16.51 -10.95
N ALA A 59 14.03 -15.99 -12.13
CA ALA A 59 12.64 -15.94 -12.60
C ALA A 59 12.09 -17.34 -12.93
N LYS A 60 12.97 -18.28 -13.29
CA LYS A 60 12.64 -19.64 -13.75
C LYS A 60 11.92 -20.49 -12.70
N ASP A 61 12.28 -20.33 -11.43
CA ASP A 61 11.69 -21.14 -10.35
C ASP A 61 10.34 -20.56 -9.89
N MET A 62 10.09 -19.25 -10.04
CA MET A 62 8.86 -18.56 -9.59
C MET A 62 7.60 -18.99 -10.35
N PHE A 63 7.79 -19.64 -11.49
CA PHE A 63 6.73 -20.03 -12.41
C PHE A 63 6.55 -21.56 -12.54
N ALA A 64 7.12 -22.37 -11.65
CA ALA A 64 6.91 -23.83 -11.62
C ALA A 64 5.70 -24.20 -10.74
N GLU A 65 4.76 -25.02 -11.24
CA GLU A 65 3.53 -25.39 -10.52
C GLU A 65 3.32 -26.91 -10.29
N PRO A 66 2.56 -27.29 -9.23
CA PRO A 66 2.09 -28.66 -8.89
C PRO A 66 0.79 -29.04 -9.68
N PRO A 67 0.20 -30.25 -9.52
CA PRO A 67 -0.64 -30.86 -10.56
C PRO A 67 -2.03 -30.20 -10.76
N ALA A 68 -2.52 -30.33 -12.00
CA ALA A 68 -3.60 -29.55 -12.59
C ALA A 68 -5.00 -29.80 -11.99
N TYR A 69 -5.74 -28.70 -11.78
CA TYR A 69 -7.18 -28.69 -11.57
C TYR A 69 -7.86 -27.97 -12.75
N THR A 70 -8.89 -28.57 -13.32
CA THR A 70 -9.66 -28.04 -14.43
C THR A 70 -10.64 -26.97 -13.95
N GLU A 71 -10.55 -25.77 -14.54
CA GLU A 71 -11.41 -24.63 -14.24
C GLU A 71 -12.87 -24.86 -14.68
N ALA A 72 -13.82 -24.49 -13.82
CA ALA A 72 -15.18 -24.15 -14.22
C ALA A 72 -15.32 -22.62 -14.18
N LEU A 73 -15.27 -21.99 -15.36
CA LEU A 73 -15.59 -20.57 -15.54
C LEU A 73 -17.06 -20.32 -15.16
N PRO A 74 -17.39 -19.33 -14.31
CA PRO A 74 -18.78 -18.93 -14.12
C PRO A 74 -19.29 -18.25 -15.40
N ARG A 75 -20.38 -18.80 -15.94
CA ARG A 75 -21.11 -18.26 -17.10
C ARG A 75 -21.56 -16.81 -16.82
N ARG A 76 -21.17 -15.91 -17.72
CA ARG A 76 -21.74 -14.57 -17.84
C ARG A 76 -23.24 -14.67 -18.10
N SER A 77 -24.04 -13.88 -17.37
CA SER A 77 -25.39 -13.54 -17.80
C SER A 77 -25.72 -12.08 -17.50
N ALA A 78 -26.40 -11.48 -18.49
CA ALA A 78 -27.12 -10.20 -18.51
C ALA A 78 -26.32 -8.91 -18.33
N ILE A 79 -25.86 -8.37 -19.47
CA ILE A 79 -25.65 -6.94 -19.68
C ILE A 79 -27.03 -6.27 -19.65
N LEU A 80 -27.30 -5.45 -18.63
CA LEU A 80 -28.27 -4.36 -18.74
C LEU A 80 -27.50 -3.05 -18.56
N ALA A 81 -27.39 -2.32 -19.67
CA ALA A 81 -26.75 -1.02 -19.74
C ALA A 81 -27.44 -0.04 -18.78
N THR A 82 -26.70 0.47 -17.80
CA THR A 82 -27.11 1.64 -17.01
C THR A 82 -26.00 2.67 -17.04
N GLY A 83 -26.06 3.52 -18.06
CA GLY A 83 -25.17 4.65 -18.25
C GLY A 83 -25.92 5.78 -18.93
N LEU A 84 -26.91 6.37 -18.24
CA LEU A 84 -27.56 7.62 -18.65
C LEU A 84 -27.72 8.52 -17.43
N GLY A 85 -27.45 9.81 -17.64
CA GLY A 85 -27.01 10.78 -16.64
C GLY A 85 -28.07 11.23 -15.64
N MET A 86 -27.65 11.46 -14.39
CA MET A 86 -28.41 12.20 -13.39
C MET A 86 -28.62 13.69 -13.77
N ASP A 87 -27.83 14.22 -14.70
CA ASP A 87 -28.01 15.58 -15.22
C ASP A 87 -29.23 15.69 -16.17
N LEU A 88 -29.77 14.55 -16.66
CA LEU A 88 -31.00 14.51 -17.44
C LEU A 88 -32.26 14.53 -16.55
N LEU A 89 -32.19 13.98 -15.33
CA LEU A 89 -33.34 13.84 -14.44
C LEU A 89 -33.87 15.16 -13.86
N PHE A 90 -33.07 16.23 -13.87
CA PHE A 90 -33.50 17.57 -13.41
C PHE A 90 -33.81 18.55 -14.55
N SER A 91 -33.55 18.18 -15.82
CA SER A 91 -33.83 19.03 -16.99
C SER A 91 -34.89 18.47 -17.94
N LEU A 92 -35.41 17.27 -17.68
CA LEU A 92 -36.57 16.74 -18.38
C LEU A 92 -37.84 17.38 -17.80
N LYS A 93 -38.45 18.31 -18.55
CA LYS A 93 -39.91 18.47 -18.43
C LYS A 93 -40.48 17.09 -18.78
N PRO A 94 -41.19 16.38 -17.89
CA PRO A 94 -41.69 15.05 -18.19
C PRO A 94 -42.75 15.17 -19.29
N SER A 95 -42.32 15.05 -20.54
CA SER A 95 -43.17 15.22 -21.72
C SER A 95 -43.77 13.89 -22.20
N SER A 96 -43.35 12.75 -21.62
CA SER A 96 -43.87 11.43 -21.96
C SER A 96 -44.23 10.57 -20.74
N LEU A 97 -45.26 9.74 -20.84
CA LEU A 97 -45.67 8.76 -19.82
C LEU A 97 -44.55 7.75 -19.48
N LEU A 98 -43.62 7.53 -20.42
CA LEU A 98 -42.48 6.63 -20.25
C LEU A 98 -41.46 7.18 -19.25
N ASP A 99 -41.23 8.49 -19.24
CA ASP A 99 -40.30 9.13 -18.30
C ASP A 99 -40.84 9.02 -16.86
N VAL A 100 -42.15 9.24 -16.68
CA VAL A 100 -42.82 9.08 -15.38
C VAL A 100 -42.77 7.62 -14.92
N GLY A 101 -43.03 6.67 -15.82
CA GLY A 101 -42.94 5.24 -15.53
C GLY A 101 -41.53 4.82 -15.09
N LEU A 102 -40.48 5.30 -15.76
CA LEU A 102 -39.09 5.03 -15.41
C LEU A 102 -38.73 5.61 -14.04
N VAL A 103 -39.14 6.85 -13.75
CA VAL A 103 -38.91 7.48 -12.44
C VAL A 103 -39.59 6.68 -11.34
N LEU A 104 -40.86 6.29 -11.51
CA LEU A 104 -41.59 5.48 -10.54
C LEU A 104 -40.92 4.11 -10.30
N LEU A 105 -40.40 3.47 -11.35
CA LEU A 105 -39.66 2.21 -11.23
C LEU A 105 -38.36 2.39 -10.43
N VAL A 106 -37.58 3.44 -10.71
CA VAL A 106 -36.32 3.72 -10.00
C VAL A 106 -36.57 4.04 -8.53
N VAL A 107 -37.56 4.88 -8.24
CA VAL A 107 -37.97 5.23 -6.87
C VAL A 107 -38.51 3.98 -6.15
N GLY A 108 -39.39 3.22 -6.80
CA GLY A 108 -39.95 1.99 -6.25
C GLY A 108 -38.86 0.95 -5.92
N TYR A 109 -37.93 0.71 -6.83
CA TYR A 109 -36.76 -0.14 -6.60
C TYR A 109 -35.90 0.36 -5.43
N GLY A 110 -35.66 1.67 -5.36
CA GLY A 110 -34.95 2.31 -4.27
C GLY A 110 -35.61 2.11 -2.91
N LEU A 111 -36.93 2.28 -2.83
CA LEU A 111 -37.72 2.07 -1.62
C LEU A 111 -37.74 0.60 -1.18
N VAL A 112 -37.94 -0.34 -2.10
CA VAL A 112 -37.88 -1.78 -1.82
C VAL A 112 -36.50 -2.17 -1.30
N THR A 113 -35.44 -1.70 -1.96
CA THR A 113 -34.06 -1.97 -1.54
C THR A 113 -33.77 -1.36 -0.17
N ALA A 114 -34.24 -0.14 0.11
CA ALA A 114 -34.12 0.50 1.40
C ALA A 114 -34.81 -0.30 2.51
N PHE A 115 -36.04 -0.74 2.24
CA PHE A 115 -36.81 -1.56 3.16
C PHE A 115 -36.11 -2.88 3.45
N GLN A 116 -35.63 -3.58 2.41
CA GLN A 116 -34.88 -4.82 2.55
C GLN A 116 -33.61 -4.65 3.40
N ARG A 117 -32.82 -3.61 3.15
CA ARG A 117 -31.54 -3.39 3.86
C ARG A 117 -31.73 -2.99 5.31
N LEU A 118 -32.75 -2.18 5.62
CA LEU A 118 -32.97 -1.67 6.96
C LEU A 118 -33.77 -2.65 7.83
N PHE A 119 -34.78 -3.30 7.26
CA PHE A 119 -35.73 -4.10 8.04
C PHE A 119 -35.63 -5.59 7.82
N LEU A 120 -35.16 -6.08 6.66
CA LEU A 120 -35.10 -7.53 6.37
C LEU A 120 -33.67 -8.10 6.34
N SER A 121 -32.65 -7.25 6.47
CA SER A 121 -31.26 -7.69 6.48
C SER A 121 -30.97 -8.59 7.70
N PRO A 122 -30.21 -9.68 7.53
CA PRO A 122 -29.83 -10.55 8.65
C PRO A 122 -29.04 -9.80 9.73
N ILE A 123 -28.33 -8.74 9.33
CA ILE A 123 -27.51 -7.90 10.22
C ILE A 123 -28.22 -6.62 10.67
N ARG A 124 -29.56 -6.56 10.60
CA ARG A 124 -30.35 -5.36 10.99
C ARG A 124 -30.26 -5.00 12.48
N HIS A 125 -29.97 -5.98 13.33
CA HIS A 125 -29.96 -5.84 14.79
C HIS A 125 -28.62 -5.30 15.31
N PHE A 126 -27.57 -5.30 14.48
CA PHE A 126 -26.29 -4.68 14.83
C PHE A 126 -26.41 -3.16 14.86
N PRO A 127 -25.82 -2.48 15.86
CA PRO A 127 -25.92 -1.04 15.98
C PRO A 127 -25.05 -0.34 14.91
N GLY A 128 -25.34 0.94 14.64
CA GLY A 128 -24.58 1.72 13.65
C GLY A 128 -25.40 2.82 13.00
N SER A 129 -24.78 3.56 12.08
CA SER A 129 -25.46 4.62 11.33
C SER A 129 -26.52 4.03 10.39
N LYS A 130 -27.76 4.48 10.51
CA LYS A 130 -28.85 4.08 9.58
C LYS A 130 -28.53 4.42 8.13
N LEU A 131 -27.80 5.51 7.87
CA LEU A 131 -27.35 5.89 6.52
C LEU A 131 -26.33 4.89 5.98
N ALA A 132 -25.41 4.42 6.84
CA ALA A 132 -24.44 3.39 6.47
C ALA A 132 -25.11 2.04 6.21
N ALA A 133 -26.14 1.69 7.01
CA ALA A 133 -26.96 0.49 6.79
C ALA A 133 -27.80 0.57 5.50
N LEU A 134 -28.23 1.77 5.10
CA LEU A 134 -29.04 1.99 3.91
C LEU A 134 -28.23 1.91 2.61
N THR A 135 -27.05 2.54 2.58
CA THR A 135 -26.32 2.73 1.32
C THR A 135 -24.80 2.86 1.48
N ARG A 136 -24.07 2.36 0.48
CA ARG A 136 -22.61 2.56 0.34
C ARG A 136 -22.24 4.00 -0.01
N TRP A 137 -23.19 4.84 -0.40
CA TRP A 137 -22.95 6.28 -0.61
C TRP A 137 -22.45 6.98 0.65
N TYR A 138 -22.77 6.44 1.84
CA TYR A 138 -22.20 6.91 3.10
C TYR A 138 -20.67 6.74 3.12
N GLU A 139 -20.16 5.54 2.82
CA GLU A 139 -18.72 5.26 2.70
C GLU A 139 -18.08 6.13 1.60
N PHE A 140 -18.73 6.20 0.42
CA PHE A 140 -18.27 7.01 -0.71
C PHE A 140 -18.09 8.49 -0.34
N TYR A 141 -19.02 9.06 0.42
CA TYR A 141 -18.93 10.46 0.86
C TYR A 141 -17.65 10.73 1.64
N TYR A 142 -17.31 9.88 2.61
CA TYR A 142 -16.07 10.07 3.37
C TYR A 142 -14.82 9.78 2.51
N LYS A 143 -14.84 8.74 1.68
CA LYS A 143 -13.66 8.37 0.88
C LYS A 143 -13.35 9.34 -0.25
N VAL A 144 -14.38 9.78 -0.97
CA VAL A 144 -14.25 10.56 -2.21
C VAL A 144 -14.48 12.04 -1.96
N VAL A 145 -15.62 12.40 -1.38
CA VAL A 145 -16.00 13.82 -1.19
C VAL A 145 -15.14 14.48 -0.11
N LEU A 146 -14.97 13.81 1.03
CA LEU A 146 -14.12 14.28 2.14
C LEU A 146 -12.68 13.81 2.04
N LYS A 147 -12.31 13.12 0.94
CA LYS A 147 -10.93 12.74 0.64
C LYS A 147 -10.29 11.80 1.65
N GLY A 148 -10.97 10.74 2.09
CA GLY A 148 -10.35 9.64 2.83
C GLY A 148 -10.43 9.61 4.37
N PRO A 149 -11.21 10.41 5.13
CA PRO A 149 -11.29 10.25 6.58
C PRO A 149 -12.16 9.08 7.07
N TYR A 150 -12.44 8.05 6.26
CA TYR A 150 -13.43 7.03 6.62
C TYR A 150 -13.02 6.17 7.81
N THR A 151 -11.74 5.81 7.93
CA THR A 151 -11.22 5.09 9.11
C THR A 151 -11.46 5.87 10.40
N PHE A 152 -11.24 7.19 10.41
CA PHE A 152 -11.57 8.03 11.57
C PHE A 152 -13.08 8.12 11.83
N GLN A 153 -13.90 8.07 10.78
CA GLN A 153 -15.35 8.02 10.94
C GLN A 153 -15.81 6.70 11.59
N ILE A 154 -15.20 5.56 11.23
CA ILE A 154 -15.47 4.27 11.85
C ILE A 154 -15.13 4.32 13.35
N GLN A 155 -13.97 4.89 13.72
CA GLN A 155 -13.60 5.09 15.13
C GLN A 155 -14.63 5.94 15.89
N LYS A 156 -15.16 7.00 15.28
CA LYS A 156 -16.25 7.81 15.88
C LYS A 156 -17.52 7.00 16.05
N LEU A 157 -17.87 6.16 15.08
CA LEU A 157 -19.05 5.30 15.18
C LEU A 157 -18.88 4.25 16.30
N HIS A 158 -17.70 3.68 16.49
CA HIS A 158 -17.45 2.78 17.63
C HIS A 158 -17.59 3.47 18.99
N LYS A 159 -17.11 4.71 19.12
CA LYS A 159 -17.34 5.51 20.33
C LYS A 159 -18.82 5.77 20.61
N GLN A 160 -19.65 5.84 19.57
CA GLN A 160 -21.09 6.11 19.70
C GLN A 160 -21.93 4.85 19.93
N TYR A 161 -21.62 3.76 19.22
CA TYR A 161 -22.50 2.58 19.11
C TYR A 161 -21.93 1.34 19.80
N GLY A 162 -20.67 1.35 20.21
CA GLY A 162 -20.02 0.23 20.90
C GLY A 162 -18.99 -0.54 20.04
N PRO A 163 -18.50 -1.69 20.54
CA PRO A 163 -17.34 -2.39 19.96
C PRO A 163 -17.63 -3.13 18.64
N ILE A 164 -18.89 -3.31 18.28
CA ILE A 164 -19.33 -3.97 17.04
C ILE A 164 -20.40 -3.12 16.36
N ILE A 165 -20.18 -2.76 15.10
CA ILE A 165 -21.08 -1.86 14.36
C ILE A 165 -21.28 -2.29 12.92
N ARG A 166 -22.44 -1.96 12.35
CA ARG A 166 -22.70 -2.06 10.91
C ARG A 166 -22.21 -0.82 10.18
N VAL A 167 -21.22 -0.99 9.30
CA VAL A 167 -20.54 0.12 8.56
C VAL A 167 -20.97 0.24 7.11
N THR A 168 -21.57 -0.79 6.53
CA THR A 168 -22.21 -0.71 5.20
C THR A 168 -23.50 -1.54 5.20
N PRO A 169 -24.28 -1.58 4.11
CA PRO A 169 -25.46 -2.43 4.07
C PRO A 169 -25.18 -3.91 4.34
N ASN A 170 -23.97 -4.40 4.07
CA ASN A 170 -23.67 -5.83 4.15
C ASN A 170 -22.43 -6.14 4.99
N GLU A 171 -21.83 -5.16 5.69
CA GLU A 171 -20.54 -5.34 6.38
C GLU A 171 -20.61 -4.86 7.83
N ILE A 172 -20.04 -5.66 8.72
CA ILE A 172 -19.84 -5.37 10.13
C ILE A 172 -18.36 -5.05 10.35
N HIS A 173 -18.10 -4.02 11.15
CA HIS A 173 -16.78 -3.71 11.66
C HIS A 173 -16.72 -4.00 13.16
N VAL A 174 -15.65 -4.64 13.60
CA VAL A 174 -15.35 -4.91 15.00
C VAL A 174 -14.10 -4.13 15.38
N ASP A 175 -14.18 -3.39 16.48
CA ASP A 175 -13.04 -2.65 17.04
C ASP A 175 -12.27 -3.52 18.04
N ARG A 176 -11.09 -3.04 18.42
CA ARG A 176 -10.21 -3.62 19.43
C ARG A 176 -10.70 -3.48 20.87
N TYR A 177 -11.64 -2.56 21.13
CA TYR A 177 -12.04 -2.22 22.48
C TYR A 177 -12.55 -3.45 23.22
N GLU A 178 -12.10 -3.61 24.45
CA GLU A 178 -12.49 -4.66 25.39
C GLU A 178 -12.08 -6.10 24.99
N ASN A 179 -11.80 -6.40 23.71
CA ASN A 179 -11.21 -7.67 23.28
C ASN A 179 -10.22 -7.51 22.09
N PRO A 180 -8.97 -7.09 22.32
CA PRO A 180 -7.97 -7.04 21.25
C PRO A 180 -7.53 -8.43 20.75
N HIS A 181 -7.82 -9.51 21.49
CA HIS A 181 -7.51 -10.87 21.06
C HIS A 181 -8.40 -11.33 19.90
N PHE A 182 -9.58 -10.72 19.72
CA PHE A 182 -10.49 -11.04 18.63
C PHE A 182 -9.87 -10.91 17.23
N TYR A 183 -8.84 -10.07 17.06
CA TYR A 183 -8.10 -10.02 15.79
C TYR A 183 -7.44 -11.36 15.47
N GLU A 184 -6.87 -12.03 16.46
CA GLU A 184 -6.28 -13.35 16.28
C GLU A 184 -7.34 -14.43 16.10
N GLU A 185 -8.41 -14.38 16.91
CA GLU A 185 -9.57 -15.27 16.78
C GLU A 185 -10.15 -15.21 15.35
N LEU A 186 -10.37 -14.00 14.83
CA LEU A 186 -10.90 -13.78 13.48
C LEU A 186 -9.87 -14.16 12.41
N PHE A 187 -8.67 -13.58 12.40
CA PHE A 187 -7.77 -13.72 11.23
C PHE A 187 -6.91 -14.99 11.24
N VAL A 188 -6.80 -15.70 12.37
CA VAL A 188 -5.93 -16.87 12.53
C VAL A 188 -6.74 -18.11 12.90
N GLU A 189 -7.55 -18.04 13.95
CA GLU A 189 -8.21 -19.21 14.55
C GLU A 189 -9.54 -19.57 13.87
N SER A 190 -10.14 -18.62 13.15
CA SER A 190 -11.42 -18.84 12.46
C SER A 190 -11.33 -19.78 11.24
N GLY A 191 -10.12 -20.24 10.89
CA GLY A 191 -9.90 -21.21 9.81
C GLY A 191 -10.02 -20.59 8.43
N GLU A 192 -10.85 -21.20 7.58
CA GLU A 192 -10.98 -20.82 6.17
C GLU A 192 -11.85 -19.58 6.01
N LEU A 193 -11.19 -18.45 5.74
CA LEU A 193 -11.83 -17.17 5.48
C LEU A 193 -11.62 -16.70 4.05
N ASP A 194 -12.70 -16.22 3.47
CA ASP A 194 -12.75 -15.56 2.17
C ASP A 194 -12.53 -14.05 2.29
N LYS A 195 -12.13 -13.42 1.19
CA LYS A 195 -12.24 -11.97 1.03
C LYS A 195 -13.49 -11.69 0.22
N PRO A 196 -14.31 -10.68 0.56
CA PRO A 196 -15.48 -10.41 -0.26
C PRO A 196 -15.09 -9.92 -1.66
N ASP A 197 -15.83 -10.33 -2.69
CA ASP A 197 -15.52 -10.01 -4.09
C ASP A 197 -15.43 -8.50 -4.34
N TYR A 198 -16.31 -7.73 -3.71
CA TYR A 198 -16.26 -6.27 -3.82
C TYR A 198 -14.93 -5.69 -3.32
N PHE A 199 -14.24 -6.37 -2.40
CA PHE A 199 -12.91 -5.97 -1.92
C PHE A 199 -11.82 -6.40 -2.91
N CYS A 200 -11.89 -7.62 -3.43
CA CYS A 200 -10.90 -8.19 -4.35
C CYS A 200 -10.87 -7.48 -5.71
N ASN A 201 -12.04 -7.19 -6.28
CA ASN A 201 -12.18 -6.63 -7.63
C ASN A 201 -11.78 -5.13 -7.72
N ARG A 202 -11.16 -4.59 -6.66
CA ARG A 202 -10.76 -3.18 -6.53
C ARG A 202 -9.37 -2.88 -7.06
N PHE A 203 -8.55 -3.91 -7.25
CA PHE A 203 -7.15 -3.72 -7.58
C PHE A 203 -6.86 -3.88 -9.07
N GLY A 204 -7.81 -4.42 -9.85
CA GLY A 204 -7.67 -4.62 -11.29
C GLY A 204 -6.73 -5.77 -11.66
N THR A 205 -6.42 -6.63 -10.69
CA THR A 205 -5.45 -7.75 -10.80
C THR A 205 -6.10 -9.07 -10.44
N ASP A 206 -7.37 -9.28 -10.81
CA ASP A 206 -8.26 -10.34 -10.28
C ASP A 206 -7.69 -11.77 -10.38
N ASN A 207 -6.69 -12.02 -11.23
CA ASN A 207 -6.01 -13.32 -11.36
C ASN A 207 -4.79 -13.50 -10.43
N ALA A 208 -4.41 -12.49 -9.66
CA ALA A 208 -3.31 -12.56 -8.69
C ALA A 208 -3.72 -13.21 -7.36
N PHE A 209 -2.78 -13.76 -6.60
CA PHE A 209 -3.05 -14.41 -5.31
C PHE A 209 -3.70 -13.42 -4.35
N PHE A 210 -3.23 -12.17 -4.31
CA PHE A 210 -3.70 -11.14 -3.36
C PHE A 210 -5.20 -10.85 -3.50
N THR A 211 -5.69 -10.75 -4.74
CA THR A 211 -7.08 -10.47 -5.10
C THR A 211 -7.92 -11.72 -5.27
N THR A 212 -7.39 -12.90 -4.95
CA THR A 212 -8.16 -14.14 -5.00
C THR A 212 -9.13 -14.17 -3.82
N SER A 213 -10.44 -14.20 -4.12
CA SER A 213 -11.53 -14.18 -3.13
C SER A 213 -11.52 -15.43 -2.25
N GLY A 214 -11.67 -16.62 -2.85
CA GLY A 214 -11.77 -17.92 -2.15
C GLY A 214 -10.48 -18.37 -1.45
N HIS A 215 -10.61 -18.96 -0.25
CA HIS A 215 -9.51 -19.41 0.59
C HIS A 215 -8.60 -20.44 -0.09
N GLU A 216 -9.18 -21.55 -0.56
CA GLU A 216 -8.41 -22.64 -1.17
C GLU A 216 -7.67 -22.20 -2.43
N HIS A 217 -8.33 -21.40 -3.28
CA HIS A 217 -7.69 -20.89 -4.49
C HIS A 217 -6.57 -19.89 -4.16
N HIS A 218 -6.77 -19.02 -3.17
CA HIS A 218 -5.70 -18.14 -2.67
C HIS A 218 -4.51 -18.96 -2.14
N LYS A 219 -4.78 -20.00 -1.35
CA LYS A 219 -3.74 -20.87 -0.75
C LYS A 219 -2.89 -21.53 -1.83
N LEU A 220 -3.50 -22.04 -2.89
CA LEU A 220 -2.80 -22.62 -4.04
C LEU A 220 -1.90 -21.58 -4.73
N ARG A 221 -2.45 -20.42 -5.13
CA ARG A 221 -1.69 -19.37 -5.83
C ARG A 221 -0.56 -18.80 -4.98
N ARG A 222 -0.84 -18.51 -3.70
CA ARG A 222 0.18 -18.06 -2.75
C ARG A 222 1.27 -19.11 -2.55
N GLY A 223 0.88 -20.39 -2.46
CA GLY A 223 1.80 -21.51 -2.26
C GLY A 223 2.86 -21.60 -3.35
N ALA A 224 2.51 -21.28 -4.60
CA ALA A 224 3.44 -21.26 -5.73
C ALA A 224 4.57 -20.23 -5.57
N VAL A 225 4.30 -19.08 -4.92
CA VAL A 225 5.26 -17.98 -4.77
C VAL A 225 5.85 -17.85 -3.35
N ALA A 226 5.32 -18.56 -2.36
CA ALA A 226 5.72 -18.39 -0.95
C ALA A 226 7.17 -18.77 -0.66
N SER A 227 7.73 -19.77 -1.36
CA SER A 227 9.11 -20.23 -1.17
C SER A 227 10.14 -19.15 -1.54
N PHE A 228 9.82 -18.26 -2.49
CA PHE A 228 10.66 -17.13 -2.91
C PHE A 228 10.87 -16.13 -1.79
N PHE A 229 9.83 -15.90 -0.98
CA PHE A 229 9.88 -14.96 0.14
C PHE A 229 10.24 -15.63 1.48
N SER A 230 10.76 -16.86 1.44
CA SER A 230 11.28 -17.53 2.63
C SER A 230 12.51 -16.83 3.19
N LYS A 231 12.69 -16.86 4.52
CA LYS A 231 13.84 -16.22 5.19
C LYS A 231 15.19 -16.65 4.62
N ARG A 232 15.33 -17.93 4.26
CA ARG A 232 16.54 -18.47 3.61
C ARG A 232 16.82 -17.80 2.26
N ARG A 233 15.82 -17.71 1.38
CA ARG A 233 15.99 -17.06 0.06
C ARG A 233 16.35 -15.58 0.19
N ILE A 234 15.72 -14.87 1.12
CA ILE A 234 16.07 -13.46 1.38
C ILE A 234 17.50 -13.32 1.92
N THR A 235 17.91 -14.25 2.78
CA THR A 235 19.27 -14.30 3.32
C THR A 235 20.31 -14.47 2.21
N ASP A 236 20.04 -15.36 1.25
CA ASP A 236 20.92 -15.62 0.10
C ASP A 236 21.03 -14.40 -0.85
N SER A 237 20.03 -13.51 -0.85
CA SER A 237 19.97 -12.31 -1.69
C SER A 237 20.55 -11.04 -1.04
N GLN A 238 21.11 -11.13 0.17
CA GLN A 238 21.66 -9.95 0.87
C GLN A 238 22.77 -9.22 0.11
N ALA A 239 23.57 -9.93 -0.70
CA ALA A 239 24.64 -9.31 -1.48
C ALA A 239 24.09 -8.24 -2.45
N MET A 240 22.98 -8.55 -3.12
CA MET A 240 22.28 -7.62 -4.01
C MET A 240 21.77 -6.40 -3.22
N ILE A 241 21.15 -6.63 -2.05
CA ILE A 241 20.64 -5.53 -1.22
C ILE A 241 21.78 -4.61 -0.77
N ARG A 242 22.93 -5.18 -0.36
CA ARG A 242 24.12 -4.42 0.04
C ARG A 242 24.71 -3.60 -1.11
N GLU A 243 24.68 -4.10 -2.34
CA GLU A 243 25.07 -3.34 -3.53
C GLU A 243 24.20 -2.08 -3.67
N LYS A 244 22.87 -2.24 -3.60
CA LYS A 244 21.94 -1.10 -3.70
C LYS A 244 22.10 -0.10 -2.56
N LEU A 245 22.36 -0.58 -1.34
CA LEU A 245 22.68 0.28 -0.20
C LEU A 245 23.99 1.06 -0.38
N SER A 246 25.00 0.45 -1.02
CA SER A 246 26.25 1.15 -1.36
C SER A 246 26.01 2.33 -2.30
N ILE A 247 25.17 2.13 -3.32
CA ILE A 247 24.76 3.21 -4.26
C ILE A 247 24.02 4.31 -3.49
N LEU A 248 23.05 3.94 -2.65
CA LEU A 248 22.28 4.90 -1.85
C LEU A 248 23.20 5.75 -0.96
N THR A 249 24.06 5.12 -0.16
CA THR A 249 24.99 5.84 0.74
C THR A 249 25.97 6.74 -0.01
N SER A 250 26.47 6.29 -1.17
CA SER A 250 27.33 7.11 -2.03
C SER A 250 26.60 8.36 -2.53
N LYS A 251 25.32 8.25 -2.92
CA LYS A 251 24.52 9.43 -3.30
C LYS A 251 24.24 10.34 -2.11
N LEU A 252 23.95 9.80 -0.93
CA LEU A 252 23.76 10.60 0.28
C LEU A 252 25.02 11.39 0.63
N ALA A 253 26.22 10.82 0.45
CA ALA A 253 27.47 11.54 0.60
C ALA A 253 27.60 12.72 -0.40
N ALA A 254 27.13 12.55 -1.65
CA ALA A 254 27.09 13.65 -2.62
C ALA A 254 26.08 14.77 -2.22
N TYR A 255 24.98 14.43 -1.55
CA TYR A 255 24.08 15.44 -0.97
C TYR A 255 24.76 16.26 0.12
N LYS A 256 25.62 15.64 0.94
CA LYS A 256 26.41 16.36 1.93
C LYS A 256 27.33 17.38 1.28
N GLN A 257 28.06 16.98 0.23
CA GLN A 257 29.00 17.84 -0.49
C GLN A 257 28.30 19.04 -1.16
N SER A 258 27.12 18.81 -1.73
CA SER A 258 26.35 19.85 -2.42
C SER A 258 25.48 20.71 -1.49
N GLY A 259 25.30 20.33 -0.23
CA GLY A 259 24.40 21.01 0.72
C GLY A 259 22.92 20.95 0.32
N ARG A 260 22.55 20.10 -0.64
CA ARG A 260 21.19 19.95 -1.16
C ARG A 260 20.33 19.17 -0.16
N ILE A 261 19.01 19.37 -0.26
CA ILE A 261 18.03 18.66 0.56
C ILE A 261 17.64 17.36 -0.13
N VAL A 262 17.69 16.25 0.61
CA VAL A 262 17.25 14.94 0.13
C VAL A 262 15.79 14.67 0.53
N ARG A 263 15.02 14.11 -0.40
CA ARG A 263 13.70 13.53 -0.15
C ARG A 263 13.86 12.07 0.22
N MET A 264 13.89 11.76 1.52
CA MET A 264 14.16 10.41 2.02
C MET A 264 13.07 9.41 1.62
N ASP A 265 11.83 9.85 1.54
CA ASP A 265 10.70 9.07 1.00
C ASP A 265 10.94 8.60 -0.45
N ARG A 266 11.52 9.47 -1.28
CA ARG A 266 11.88 9.10 -2.66
C ARG A 266 13.14 8.24 -2.72
N ALA A 267 14.14 8.53 -1.90
CA ALA A 267 15.36 7.74 -1.83
C ALA A 267 15.06 6.28 -1.40
N PHE A 268 14.20 6.09 -0.40
CA PHE A 268 13.77 4.76 0.02
C PHE A 268 12.84 4.09 -0.98
N THR A 269 12.02 4.87 -1.71
CA THR A 269 11.24 4.34 -2.84
C THR A 269 12.13 3.83 -3.96
N ALA A 270 13.19 4.57 -4.30
CA ALA A 270 14.18 4.14 -5.29
C ALA A 270 14.87 2.83 -4.86
N LEU A 271 15.32 2.77 -3.60
CA LEU A 271 15.92 1.57 -3.03
C LEU A 271 14.96 0.37 -3.09
N ALA A 272 13.74 0.53 -2.58
CA ALA A 272 12.76 -0.56 -2.55
C ALA A 272 12.37 -1.02 -3.97
N GLY A 273 12.27 -0.07 -4.91
CA GLY A 273 12.05 -0.33 -6.33
C GLY A 273 13.12 -1.21 -6.94
N ASP A 274 14.38 -0.77 -6.91
CA ASP A 274 15.49 -1.51 -7.51
C ASP A 274 15.67 -2.89 -6.84
N VAL A 275 15.54 -2.96 -5.51
CA VAL A 275 15.65 -4.22 -4.76
C VAL A 275 14.56 -5.22 -5.19
N VAL A 276 13.28 -4.82 -5.24
CA VAL A 276 12.22 -5.77 -5.58
C VAL A 276 12.24 -6.18 -7.05
N THR A 277 12.53 -5.24 -7.96
CA THR A 277 12.57 -5.58 -9.39
C THR A 277 13.75 -6.49 -9.70
N GLU A 278 14.90 -6.27 -9.06
CA GLU A 278 16.05 -7.16 -9.23
C GLU A 278 15.80 -8.52 -8.57
N PHE A 279 15.27 -8.53 -7.34
CA PHE A 279 14.96 -9.75 -6.62
C PHE A 279 13.96 -10.66 -7.35
N CYS A 280 12.87 -10.08 -7.86
CA CYS A 280 11.79 -10.87 -8.47
C CYS A 280 12.01 -11.15 -9.97
N PHE A 281 12.72 -10.28 -10.69
CA PHE A 281 12.79 -10.35 -12.16
C PHE A 281 14.22 -10.30 -12.71
N GLY A 282 15.24 -10.15 -11.87
CA GLY A 282 16.62 -9.98 -12.31
C GLY A 282 16.84 -8.72 -13.16
N LYS A 283 15.98 -7.70 -13.00
CA LYS A 283 16.04 -6.43 -13.73
C LYS A 283 16.09 -5.26 -12.75
N THR A 284 17.02 -4.33 -12.99
CA THR A 284 17.06 -3.04 -12.32
C THR A 284 16.51 -1.95 -13.25
N TYR A 285 15.77 -0.99 -12.69
CA TYR A 285 15.31 0.20 -13.40
C TYR A 285 16.16 1.43 -13.05
N ASP A 286 17.24 1.21 -12.32
CA ASP A 286 18.25 2.21 -11.96
C ASP A 286 17.67 3.44 -11.23
N HIS A 287 16.63 3.23 -10.43
CA HIS A 287 15.96 4.27 -9.69
C HIS A 287 16.89 4.98 -8.72
N LEU A 288 17.82 4.25 -8.12
CA LEU A 288 18.81 4.82 -7.22
C LEU A 288 19.69 5.83 -7.94
N ASN A 289 20.04 5.66 -9.21
CA ASN A 289 20.86 6.62 -9.95
C ASN A 289 20.08 7.80 -10.53
N SER A 290 18.74 7.73 -10.55
CA SER A 290 17.88 8.84 -10.98
C SER A 290 18.24 10.19 -10.32
N PRO A 291 18.32 11.30 -11.08
CA PRO A 291 18.51 12.63 -10.52
C PRO A 291 17.45 12.94 -9.45
N ASP A 292 17.89 13.31 -8.25
CA ASP A 292 17.01 13.61 -7.11
C ASP A 292 15.94 12.56 -6.76
N PHE A 293 16.17 11.31 -7.17
CA PHE A 293 15.21 10.21 -7.02
C PHE A 293 13.83 10.56 -7.62
N THR A 294 13.77 11.35 -8.69
CA THR A 294 12.51 11.81 -9.29
C THR A 294 11.93 10.83 -10.29
N GLU A 295 12.76 10.09 -11.01
CA GLU A 295 12.35 9.11 -12.02
C GLU A 295 12.19 7.73 -11.37
N THR A 296 11.29 7.66 -10.40
CA THR A 296 11.02 6.46 -9.61
C THR A 296 9.55 6.10 -9.70
N PHE A 297 9.20 4.88 -9.28
CA PHE A 297 7.81 4.45 -9.20
C PHE A 297 6.95 5.28 -8.22
N HIS A 298 7.55 6.13 -7.39
CA HIS A 298 6.85 6.87 -6.33
C HIS A 298 5.60 7.61 -6.82
N GLU A 299 5.76 8.52 -7.79
CA GLU A 299 4.66 9.37 -8.27
C GLU A 299 3.61 8.55 -9.02
N ALA A 300 4.05 7.61 -9.86
CA ALA A 300 3.19 6.74 -10.64
C ALA A 300 2.29 5.90 -9.73
N MET A 301 2.88 5.27 -8.72
CA MET A 301 2.16 4.42 -7.78
C MET A 301 1.27 5.24 -6.85
N ALA A 302 1.76 6.35 -6.27
CA ALA A 302 0.95 7.20 -5.41
C ALA A 302 -0.29 7.75 -6.14
N GLY A 303 -0.12 8.19 -7.39
CA GLY A 303 -1.22 8.60 -8.26
C GLY A 303 -2.18 7.45 -8.57
N ALA A 304 -1.66 6.26 -8.90
CA ALA A 304 -2.47 5.06 -9.14
C ALA A 304 -3.30 4.67 -7.91
N TRP A 305 -2.71 4.68 -6.71
CA TRP A 305 -3.41 4.39 -5.46
C TRP A 305 -4.48 5.43 -5.16
N TYR A 306 -4.18 6.71 -5.35
CA TYR A 306 -5.19 7.76 -5.23
C TYR A 306 -6.38 7.49 -6.16
N VAL A 307 -6.15 7.33 -7.46
CA VAL A 307 -7.23 7.06 -8.43
C VAL A 307 -8.00 5.79 -8.09
N ARG A 308 -7.30 4.70 -7.77
CA ARG A 308 -7.88 3.41 -7.37
C ARG A 308 -8.78 3.55 -6.14
N SER A 309 -8.37 4.36 -5.16
CA SER A 309 -9.17 4.63 -3.95
C SER A 309 -10.47 5.38 -4.24
N GLN A 310 -10.51 6.21 -5.28
CA GLN A 310 -11.70 6.99 -5.65
C GLN A 310 -12.72 6.17 -6.45
N ILE A 311 -12.24 5.17 -7.19
CA ILE A 311 -13.05 4.34 -8.10
C ILE A 311 -13.46 3.01 -7.43
N ILE A 312 -13.00 2.80 -6.19
CA ILE A 312 -13.15 1.59 -5.38
C ILE A 312 -14.61 1.17 -5.10
N ASP A 313 -15.53 2.14 -5.12
CA ASP A 313 -16.97 1.93 -4.91
C ASP A 313 -17.77 1.88 -6.22
N LEU A 314 -17.08 1.98 -7.37
CA LEU A 314 -17.66 1.93 -8.72
C LEU A 314 -16.92 0.89 -9.58
N PRO A 315 -16.92 -0.40 -9.21
CA PRO A 315 -16.16 -1.45 -9.91
C PRO A 315 -16.55 -1.59 -11.39
N GLN A 316 -17.75 -1.14 -11.78
CA GLN A 316 -18.22 -1.14 -13.16
C GLN A 316 -17.40 -0.20 -14.07
N LEU A 317 -16.63 0.73 -13.49
CA LEU A 317 -15.74 1.63 -14.23
C LEU A 317 -14.39 0.99 -14.58
N TRP A 318 -14.01 -0.12 -13.96
CA TRP A 318 -12.73 -0.79 -14.26
C TRP A 318 -12.58 -1.22 -15.72
N PRO A 319 -13.57 -1.88 -16.35
CA PRO A 319 -13.47 -2.22 -17.78
C PRO A 319 -13.31 -0.98 -18.67
N LEU A 320 -13.99 0.12 -18.32
CA LEU A 320 -13.88 1.38 -19.06
C LEU A 320 -12.47 1.97 -18.94
N LEU A 321 -11.91 2.05 -17.73
CA LEU A 321 -10.56 2.57 -17.50
C LEU A 321 -9.49 1.69 -18.15
N ASN A 322 -9.64 0.36 -18.05
CA ASN A 322 -8.72 -0.60 -18.66
C ASN A 322 -8.80 -0.59 -20.19
N SER A 323 -9.88 -0.06 -20.77
CA SER A 323 -10.00 0.11 -22.23
C SER A 323 -9.28 1.35 -22.77
N LEU A 324 -8.78 2.25 -21.90
CA LEU A 324 -8.08 3.46 -22.32
C LEU A 324 -6.70 3.10 -22.92
N PRO A 325 -6.39 3.57 -24.15
CA PRO A 325 -5.08 3.32 -24.74
C PRO A 325 -3.94 3.89 -23.87
N GLY A 326 -2.85 3.15 -23.68
CA GLY A 326 -1.72 3.60 -22.86
C GLY A 326 -1.14 4.95 -23.28
N ARG A 327 -1.20 5.30 -24.58
CA ARG A 327 -0.81 6.64 -25.08
C ARG A 327 -1.66 7.77 -24.50
N LEU A 328 -2.96 7.54 -24.34
CA LEU A 328 -3.88 8.51 -23.73
C LEU A 328 -3.61 8.62 -22.23
N VAL A 329 -3.38 7.50 -21.56
CA VAL A 329 -3.01 7.48 -20.13
C VAL A 329 -1.72 8.26 -19.90
N MET A 330 -0.67 8.03 -20.69
CA MET A 330 0.60 8.79 -20.57
C MET A 330 0.45 10.28 -20.91
N LYS A 331 -0.47 10.63 -21.81
CA LYS A 331 -0.76 12.04 -22.12
C LYS A 331 -1.49 12.74 -20.97
N LEU A 332 -2.38 12.01 -20.28
CA LEU A 332 -3.15 12.52 -19.14
C LEU A 332 -2.30 12.57 -17.87
N GLU A 333 -1.46 11.57 -17.65
CA GLU A 333 -0.54 11.51 -16.53
C GLU A 333 0.80 10.88 -16.96
N PRO A 334 1.81 11.71 -17.26
CA PRO A 334 3.11 11.25 -17.74
C PRO A 334 3.84 10.30 -16.78
N SER A 335 3.62 10.40 -15.47
CA SER A 335 4.29 9.55 -14.47
C SER A 335 3.98 8.06 -14.65
N PHE A 336 2.86 7.69 -15.29
CA PHE A 336 2.52 6.30 -15.58
C PHE A 336 3.40 5.64 -16.64
N HIS A 337 4.31 6.35 -17.32
CA HIS A 337 5.17 5.75 -18.34
C HIS A 337 5.95 4.53 -17.79
N LEU A 338 6.41 4.62 -16.54
CA LEU A 338 7.25 3.61 -15.91
C LEU A 338 6.40 2.39 -15.51
N HIS A 339 5.16 2.62 -15.05
CA HIS A 339 4.18 1.56 -14.79
C HIS A 339 3.71 0.87 -16.09
N ILE A 340 3.70 1.56 -17.23
CA ILE A 340 3.38 0.93 -18.52
C ILE A 340 4.59 0.15 -19.04
N GLN A 341 5.80 0.70 -18.88
CA GLN A 341 7.05 0.03 -19.26
C GLN A 341 7.22 -1.28 -18.50
N ILE A 342 7.03 -1.27 -17.18
CA ILE A 342 7.17 -2.46 -16.35
C ILE A 342 6.18 -3.57 -16.77
N GLN A 343 4.94 -3.20 -17.11
CA GLN A 343 3.93 -4.15 -17.59
C GLN A 343 4.34 -4.80 -18.91
N ARG A 344 4.92 -4.03 -19.85
CA ARG A 344 5.44 -4.56 -21.12
C ARG A 344 6.67 -5.44 -20.89
N ASP A 345 7.53 -5.06 -19.98
CA ASP A 345 8.72 -5.84 -19.64
C ASP A 345 8.34 -7.18 -18.99
N PHE A 346 7.27 -7.22 -18.18
CA PHE A 346 6.71 -8.49 -17.69
C PHE A 346 6.12 -9.34 -18.80
N GLU A 347 5.29 -8.75 -19.66
CA GLU A 347 4.71 -9.49 -20.77
C GLU A 347 5.80 -10.15 -21.63
N LYS A 348 6.85 -9.39 -21.97
CA LYS A 348 8.00 -9.89 -22.73
C LYS A 348 8.73 -11.01 -21.98
N THR A 349 9.15 -10.76 -20.73
CA THR A 349 9.91 -11.75 -19.95
C THR A 349 9.11 -13.03 -19.68
N ILE A 350 7.81 -12.91 -19.38
CA ILE A 350 6.93 -14.06 -19.15
C ILE A 350 6.71 -14.84 -20.44
N THR A 351 6.56 -14.17 -21.57
CA THR A 351 6.39 -14.83 -22.88
C THR A 351 7.64 -15.62 -23.26
N GLU A 352 8.82 -15.01 -23.14
CA GLU A 352 10.12 -15.68 -23.39
C GLU A 352 10.31 -16.91 -22.48
N LEU A 353 9.92 -16.81 -21.20
CA LEU A 353 10.01 -17.93 -20.25
C LEU A 353 9.04 -19.07 -20.60
N LYS A 354 7.85 -18.77 -21.13
CA LYS A 354 6.87 -19.78 -21.56
C LYS A 354 7.26 -20.49 -22.86
N GLU A 355 7.92 -19.79 -23.77
CA GLU A 355 8.41 -20.36 -25.03
C GLU A 355 9.62 -21.28 -24.81
N GLY A 356 10.41 -21.05 -23.74
CA GLY A 356 11.67 -21.74 -23.47
C GLY A 356 11.60 -23.12 -22.79
N ARG A 357 10.49 -23.52 -22.11
CA ARG A 357 10.25 -24.88 -21.54
C ARG A 357 8.86 -25.00 -20.87
N GLN A 358 8.40 -26.26 -20.74
CA GLN A 358 7.19 -26.78 -20.07
C GLN A 358 6.16 -25.72 -19.68
N ALA A 359 5.19 -25.55 -20.57
CA ALA A 359 4.09 -24.62 -20.47
C ALA A 359 3.42 -24.64 -19.09
N SER A 360 3.72 -23.62 -18.28
CA SER A 360 2.85 -23.26 -17.16
C SER A 360 1.44 -23.01 -17.72
N ASN A 361 0.45 -23.76 -17.21
CA ASN A 361 -0.97 -23.58 -17.55
C ASN A 361 -1.50 -22.20 -17.13
N ALA A 362 -0.79 -21.49 -16.25
CA ALA A 362 -1.05 -20.10 -15.95
C ALA A 362 -1.11 -19.27 -17.23
N THR A 363 -2.14 -18.47 -17.41
CA THR A 363 -2.17 -17.49 -18.51
C THR A 363 -1.04 -16.46 -18.33
N VAL A 364 -0.53 -15.91 -19.44
CA VAL A 364 0.45 -14.80 -19.38
C VAL A 364 -0.11 -13.66 -18.52
N LEU A 365 -1.40 -13.37 -18.69
CA LEU A 365 -2.14 -12.37 -17.90
C LEU A 365 -2.09 -12.66 -16.40
N ARG A 366 -2.26 -13.93 -15.97
CA ARG A 366 -2.17 -14.30 -14.55
C ARG A 366 -0.79 -13.94 -13.99
N LEU A 367 0.26 -14.40 -14.65
CA LEU A 367 1.64 -14.17 -14.20
C LEU A 367 2.01 -12.68 -14.20
N GLN A 368 1.53 -11.92 -15.19
CA GLN A 368 1.71 -10.47 -15.24
C GLN A 368 1.02 -9.77 -14.06
N GLN A 369 -0.20 -10.19 -13.70
CA GLN A 369 -0.92 -9.64 -12.56
C GLN A 369 -0.26 -10.01 -11.23
N GLU A 370 0.29 -11.22 -11.10
CA GLU A 370 1.08 -11.61 -9.93
C GLU A 370 2.33 -10.74 -9.76
N ALA A 371 3.07 -10.55 -10.86
CA ALA A 371 4.25 -9.70 -10.89
C ALA A 371 3.92 -8.26 -10.49
N GLN A 372 2.85 -7.71 -11.06
CA GLN A 372 2.39 -6.35 -10.75
C GLN A 372 2.05 -6.20 -9.26
N VAL A 373 1.28 -7.12 -8.68
CA VAL A 373 0.89 -7.06 -7.26
C VAL A 373 2.10 -7.11 -6.33
N ILE A 374 3.09 -7.96 -6.62
CA ILE A 374 4.29 -8.11 -5.79
C ILE A 374 5.07 -6.79 -5.73
N ILE A 375 5.28 -6.15 -6.87
CA ILE A 375 6.02 -4.88 -6.94
C ILE A 375 5.21 -3.75 -6.33
N ASP A 376 3.93 -3.66 -6.68
CA ASP A 376 3.05 -2.61 -6.18
C ASP A 376 3.00 -2.64 -4.64
N ALA A 377 3.00 -3.83 -4.05
CA ALA A 377 2.99 -4.02 -2.61
C ALA A 377 4.33 -3.71 -1.95
N ALA A 378 5.46 -4.10 -2.56
CA ALA A 378 6.78 -4.03 -1.92
C ALA A 378 7.36 -2.61 -1.83
N ILE A 379 7.12 -1.77 -2.85
CA ILE A 379 7.79 -0.46 -2.97
C ILE A 379 7.29 0.53 -1.93
N LEU A 380 6.00 0.90 -1.98
CA LEU A 380 5.48 2.00 -1.15
C LEU A 380 5.36 1.62 0.33
N THR A 381 5.04 0.37 0.65
CA THR A 381 4.92 -0.05 2.07
C THR A 381 6.26 -0.01 2.78
N THR A 382 7.32 -0.56 2.15
CA THR A 382 8.65 -0.64 2.75
C THR A 382 9.32 0.73 2.81
N SER A 383 9.21 1.52 1.73
CA SER A 383 9.72 2.88 1.72
C SER A 383 9.04 3.76 2.76
N TRP A 384 7.72 3.65 2.94
CA TRP A 384 7.00 4.38 3.98
C TRP A 384 7.44 3.98 5.39
N ALA A 385 7.58 2.69 5.68
CA ALA A 385 8.09 2.23 6.98
C ALA A 385 9.52 2.72 7.26
N LEU A 386 10.39 2.75 6.25
CA LEU A 386 11.72 3.33 6.33
C LEU A 386 11.67 4.85 6.59
N SER A 387 10.79 5.57 5.88
CA SER A 387 10.58 7.01 6.08
C SER A 387 10.09 7.35 7.48
N MET A 388 9.15 6.55 8.02
CA MET A 388 8.64 6.70 9.38
C MET A 388 9.76 6.54 10.41
N ALA A 389 10.50 5.44 10.34
CA ALA A 389 11.63 5.22 11.23
C ALA A 389 12.68 6.32 11.10
N ALA A 390 13.08 6.66 9.88
CA ALA A 390 14.09 7.68 9.64
C ALA A 390 13.67 9.05 10.19
N PHE A 391 12.43 9.49 9.95
CA PHE A 391 11.93 10.76 10.48
C PHE A 391 12.06 10.83 11.99
N HIS A 392 11.60 9.81 12.73
CA HIS A 392 11.66 9.83 14.19
C HIS A 392 13.09 9.78 14.72
N LEU A 393 13.97 8.99 14.11
CA LEU A 393 15.39 8.96 14.50
C LEU A 393 16.08 10.30 14.34
N VAL A 394 15.77 11.03 13.27
CA VAL A 394 16.40 12.33 12.99
C VAL A 394 15.74 13.45 13.80
N ASN A 395 14.43 13.37 14.02
CA ASN A 395 13.68 14.35 14.81
C ASN A 395 13.98 14.26 16.31
N GLU A 396 14.40 13.07 16.80
CA GLU A 396 14.71 12.81 18.21
C GLU A 396 16.14 12.27 18.35
N PRO A 397 17.17 13.14 18.51
CA PRO A 397 18.57 12.75 18.50
C PRO A 397 18.96 11.66 19.52
N ALA A 398 18.25 11.61 20.65
CA ALA A 398 18.44 10.58 21.66
C ALA A 398 18.13 9.16 21.14
N LEU A 399 17.18 9.03 20.19
CA LEU A 399 16.88 7.74 19.56
C LEU A 399 17.99 7.32 18.60
N ALA A 400 18.48 8.25 17.77
CA ALA A 400 19.59 7.98 16.84
C ALA A 400 20.88 7.58 17.59
N GLU A 401 21.19 8.25 18.69
CA GLU A 401 22.39 7.94 19.48
C GLU A 401 22.35 6.52 20.06
N LYS A 402 21.19 6.07 20.55
CA LYS A 402 21.02 4.69 21.04
C LYS A 402 21.23 3.66 19.93
N ILE A 403 20.69 3.89 18.73
CA ILE A 403 20.97 3.02 17.56
C ILE A 403 22.47 3.01 17.27
N ARG A 404 23.10 4.19 17.21
CA ARG A 404 24.53 4.31 16.88
C ARG A 404 25.39 3.51 17.85
N LEU A 405 25.14 3.66 19.15
CA LEU A 405 25.84 2.92 20.22
C LEU A 405 25.63 1.40 20.14
N GLU A 406 24.41 0.95 19.84
CA GLU A 406 24.13 -0.49 19.67
C GLU A 406 24.81 -1.05 18.41
N LEU A 407 24.71 -0.34 17.28
CA LEU A 407 25.34 -0.74 16.02
C LEU A 407 26.86 -0.79 16.11
N LEU A 408 27.51 0.09 16.87
CA LEU A 408 28.96 0.09 17.05
C LEU A 408 29.49 -1.24 17.63
N GLN A 409 28.66 -2.00 18.36
CA GLN A 409 29.04 -3.27 18.96
C GLN A 409 29.19 -4.39 17.94
N VAL A 410 28.44 -4.34 16.84
CA VAL A 410 28.42 -5.40 15.81
C VAL A 410 28.90 -4.94 14.44
N VAL A 411 28.87 -3.64 14.17
CA VAL A 411 29.37 -2.97 12.96
C VAL A 411 30.32 -1.85 13.40
N PRO A 412 31.51 -2.20 13.96
CA PRO A 412 32.48 -1.22 14.43
C PRO A 412 33.01 -0.38 13.27
N ASP A 413 33.26 -1.01 12.11
CA ASP A 413 33.60 -0.35 10.86
C ASP A 413 32.33 -0.03 10.08
N SER A 414 32.05 1.27 9.87
CA SER A 414 30.89 1.73 9.12
C SER A 414 30.93 1.32 7.64
N SER A 415 32.12 1.02 7.10
CA SER A 415 32.30 0.56 5.73
C SER A 415 32.00 -0.93 5.55
N ALA A 416 32.04 -1.71 6.63
CA ALA A 416 31.79 -3.15 6.60
C ALA A 416 30.32 -3.48 6.28
N PRO A 417 30.05 -4.54 5.50
CA PRO A 417 28.69 -4.94 5.19
C PRO A 417 27.98 -5.50 6.42
N SER A 418 26.75 -5.05 6.69
CA SER A 418 25.95 -5.57 7.80
C SER A 418 25.13 -6.80 7.39
N ASP A 419 25.19 -7.84 8.22
CA ASP A 419 24.43 -9.08 8.04
C ASP A 419 23.07 -9.02 8.75
N TRP A 420 22.00 -9.34 8.02
CA TRP A 420 20.64 -9.26 8.55
C TRP A 420 20.47 -10.13 9.80
N GLN A 421 21.04 -11.35 9.83
CA GLN A 421 20.91 -12.26 10.97
C GLN A 421 21.65 -11.74 12.21
N GLN A 422 22.64 -10.89 12.06
CA GLN A 422 23.30 -10.19 13.17
C GLN A 422 22.46 -8.99 13.63
N LEU A 423 21.96 -8.20 12.68
CA LEU A 423 21.17 -6.99 12.96
C LEU A 423 19.84 -7.31 13.65
N GLU A 424 19.15 -8.40 13.28
CA GLU A 424 17.86 -8.78 13.89
C GLU A 424 17.98 -9.27 15.33
N ARG A 425 19.20 -9.46 15.85
CA ARG A 425 19.46 -9.82 17.25
C ARG A 425 19.65 -8.60 18.14
N LEU A 426 19.79 -7.42 17.54
CA LEU A 426 19.96 -6.17 18.26
C LEU A 426 18.60 -5.71 18.80
N PRO A 427 18.39 -5.68 20.12
CA PRO A 427 17.06 -5.44 20.68
C PRO A 427 16.54 -4.03 20.41
N TYR A 428 17.38 -3.00 20.45
CA TYR A 428 16.94 -1.63 20.21
C TYR A 428 16.64 -1.38 18.73
N LEU A 429 17.50 -1.81 17.81
CA LEU A 429 17.22 -1.78 16.37
C LEU A 429 15.96 -2.59 16.00
N THR A 430 15.74 -3.74 16.65
CA THR A 430 14.50 -4.51 16.50
C THR A 430 13.29 -3.66 16.92
N GLY A 431 13.37 -3.00 18.07
CA GLY A 431 12.33 -2.06 18.51
C GLY A 431 12.09 -0.91 17.52
N VAL A 432 13.15 -0.36 16.92
CA VAL A 432 13.07 0.69 15.90
C VAL A 432 12.40 0.18 14.63
N VAL A 433 12.73 -1.03 14.16
CA VAL A 433 12.08 -1.65 12.99
C VAL A 433 10.59 -1.87 13.27
N ARG A 434 10.24 -2.36 14.47
CA ARG A 434 8.83 -2.53 14.89
C ARG A 434 8.08 -1.19 14.96
N GLU A 435 8.68 -0.17 15.57
CA GLU A 435 8.14 1.20 15.60
C GLU A 435 8.18 1.91 14.25
N GLY A 436 8.99 1.47 13.29
CA GLY A 436 8.91 1.91 11.90
C GLY A 436 7.68 1.38 11.18
N ILE A 437 7.32 0.12 11.46
CA ILE A 437 6.18 -0.56 10.81
C ILE A 437 4.84 -0.22 11.47
N ARG A 438 4.76 -0.17 12.80
CA ARG A 438 3.51 0.01 13.56
C ARG A 438 2.73 1.29 13.16
N PRO A 439 3.30 2.51 13.23
CA PRO A 439 2.64 3.74 12.79
C PRO A 439 2.66 3.91 11.26
N ALA A 440 3.48 3.15 10.53
CA ALA A 440 3.37 3.11 9.06
C ALA A 440 2.12 2.34 8.61
N HIS A 441 1.52 1.50 9.46
CA HIS A 441 0.30 0.70 9.26
C HIS A 441 0.33 -0.34 8.12
N GLY A 442 1.10 -0.12 7.05
CA GLY A 442 1.01 -0.85 5.80
C GLY A 442 -0.27 -0.53 5.04
N ILE A 443 -1.43 -0.80 5.65
CA ILE A 443 -2.77 -0.56 5.12
C ILE A 443 -3.57 0.25 6.15
N ALA A 444 -4.13 1.38 5.74
CA ALA A 444 -4.96 2.23 6.60
C ALA A 444 -6.42 1.80 6.64
N SER A 445 -6.93 1.25 5.53
CA SER A 445 -8.31 0.80 5.40
C SER A 445 -8.61 -0.47 6.21
N ARG A 446 -9.88 -0.60 6.63
CA ARG A 446 -10.43 -1.85 7.18
C ARG A 446 -10.24 -3.04 6.22
N ILE A 447 -9.97 -4.21 6.78
CA ILE A 447 -9.68 -5.44 6.03
C ILE A 447 -10.80 -6.46 6.26
N PRO A 448 -11.74 -6.64 5.32
CA PRO A 448 -12.86 -7.57 5.49
C PRO A 448 -12.47 -9.03 5.24
N ARG A 449 -13.15 -9.92 5.96
CA ARG A 449 -13.16 -11.37 5.78
C ARG A 449 -14.59 -11.90 5.82
N VAL A 450 -14.83 -12.99 5.11
CA VAL A 450 -16.12 -13.67 5.08
C VAL A 450 -15.91 -15.09 5.62
N ALA A 451 -16.62 -15.44 6.68
CA ALA A 451 -16.62 -16.79 7.23
C ALA A 451 -17.78 -17.61 6.64
N HIS A 452 -17.58 -18.91 6.47
CA HIS A 452 -18.62 -19.86 6.06
C HIS A 452 -19.46 -20.40 7.23
N ARG A 453 -19.21 -19.90 8.43
CA ARG A 453 -19.89 -20.23 9.68
C ARG A 453 -20.22 -18.96 10.44
N ASP A 454 -21.12 -19.08 11.40
CA ASP A 454 -21.41 -18.00 12.32
C ASP A 454 -20.15 -17.68 13.16
N VAL A 455 -19.93 -16.40 13.42
CA VAL A 455 -18.80 -15.91 14.21
C VAL A 455 -19.33 -15.26 15.47
N GLU A 456 -18.87 -15.75 16.61
CA GLU A 456 -19.24 -15.22 17.92
C GLU A 456 -18.33 -14.06 18.32
N PHE A 457 -18.92 -12.96 18.77
CA PHE A 457 -18.21 -11.85 19.36
C PHE A 457 -18.98 -11.33 20.57
N ARG A 458 -18.52 -11.67 21.78
CA ARG A 458 -19.08 -11.14 23.05
C ARG A 458 -20.61 -11.24 23.16
N GLY A 459 -21.14 -12.43 22.83
CA GLY A 459 -22.58 -12.72 22.86
C GLY A 459 -23.35 -12.25 21.62
N TRP A 460 -22.68 -11.62 20.66
CA TRP A 460 -23.22 -11.38 19.33
C TRP A 460 -22.88 -12.53 18.39
N THR A 461 -23.90 -13.09 17.75
CA THR A 461 -23.73 -14.05 16.67
C THR A 461 -23.74 -13.31 15.33
N ILE A 462 -22.61 -13.26 14.65
CA ILE A 462 -22.49 -12.72 13.29
C ILE A 462 -22.80 -13.85 12.29
N PRO A 463 -23.85 -13.73 11.45
CA PRO A 463 -24.24 -14.80 10.54
C PRO A 463 -23.17 -15.13 9.50
N ALA A 464 -23.05 -16.41 9.15
CA ALA A 464 -22.23 -16.90 8.04
C ALA A 464 -22.48 -16.12 6.75
N GLY A 465 -21.42 -15.91 5.96
CA GLY A 465 -21.49 -15.13 4.73
C GLY A 465 -21.50 -13.61 4.93
N THR A 466 -21.48 -13.12 6.18
CA THR A 466 -21.34 -11.69 6.48
C THR A 466 -19.88 -11.26 6.45
N PRO A 467 -19.50 -10.24 5.64
CA PRO A 467 -18.23 -9.56 5.77
C PRO A 467 -18.01 -8.94 7.16
N ILE A 468 -16.95 -9.38 7.83
CA ILE A 468 -16.46 -8.87 9.11
C ILE A 468 -15.11 -8.20 8.86
N SER A 469 -14.94 -6.95 9.26
CA SER A 469 -13.67 -6.23 9.15
C SER A 469 -13.16 -5.73 10.49
N MET A 470 -11.84 -5.62 10.56
CA MET A 470 -11.11 -4.85 11.57
C MET A 470 -10.10 -3.97 10.87
N THR A 471 -9.58 -2.97 11.58
CA THR A 471 -8.64 -1.99 11.02
C THR A 471 -7.28 -2.06 11.73
N ILE A 472 -6.19 -2.14 10.96
CA ILE A 472 -4.81 -2.21 11.49
C ILE A 472 -4.45 -0.93 12.26
N VAL A 473 -4.89 0.23 11.78
CA VAL A 473 -4.70 1.53 12.46
C VAL A 473 -5.24 1.47 13.88
N ASP A 474 -6.45 0.91 14.06
CA ASP A 474 -7.08 0.77 15.36
C ASP A 474 -6.22 -0.13 16.25
N MET A 475 -5.86 -1.32 15.79
CA MET A 475 -5.01 -2.25 16.56
C MET A 475 -3.67 -1.65 16.98
N ASN A 476 -2.99 -0.94 16.06
CA ASN A 476 -1.69 -0.32 16.31
C ASN A 476 -1.77 0.89 17.27
N HIS A 477 -2.96 1.46 17.44
CA HIS A 477 -3.29 2.55 18.37
C HIS A 477 -4.26 2.10 19.47
N ASN A 478 -4.19 0.83 19.88
CA ASN A 478 -4.81 0.39 21.13
C ASN A 478 -3.98 0.91 22.30
N GLU A 479 -4.46 1.93 23.02
CA GLU A 479 -3.74 2.50 24.16
C GLU A 479 -3.62 1.53 25.34
N ASP A 480 -4.45 0.50 25.44
CA ASP A 480 -4.31 -0.52 26.50
C ASP A 480 -3.11 -1.45 26.21
N VAL A 481 -2.86 -1.72 24.92
CA VAL A 481 -1.78 -2.61 24.46
C VAL A 481 -0.48 -1.83 24.21
N PHE A 482 -0.59 -0.66 23.58
CA PHE A 482 0.52 0.22 23.19
C PHE A 482 0.34 1.61 23.82
N PRO A 483 0.53 1.78 25.14
CA PRO A 483 0.41 3.10 25.77
C PRO A 483 1.31 4.16 25.11
N ALA A 484 0.78 5.37 24.99
CA ALA A 484 1.36 6.46 24.20
C ALA A 484 1.60 5.99 22.76
N SER A 485 0.55 5.46 22.11
CA SER A 485 0.67 4.80 20.81
C SER A 485 1.11 5.73 19.68
N PHE A 486 0.98 7.04 19.85
CA PHE A 486 1.45 8.05 18.89
C PHE A 486 2.90 8.49 19.10
N GLU A 487 3.55 8.06 20.18
CA GLU A 487 4.98 8.27 20.41
C GLU A 487 5.80 7.12 19.79
N PHE A 488 6.90 7.48 19.12
CA PHE A 488 7.85 6.52 18.57
C PHE A 488 8.79 6.06 19.67
N ARG A 489 8.53 4.88 20.25
CA ARG A 489 9.25 4.40 21.44
C ARG A 489 9.74 2.96 21.24
N PRO A 490 10.95 2.76 20.69
CA PRO A 490 11.53 1.43 20.47
C PRO A 490 11.59 0.55 21.72
N GLU A 491 11.80 1.16 22.88
CA GLU A 491 11.97 0.48 24.18
C GLU A 491 10.76 -0.38 24.56
N ARG A 492 9.56 -0.07 24.04
CA ARG A 492 8.35 -0.86 24.32
C ARG A 492 8.47 -2.31 23.87
N TRP A 493 9.36 -2.60 22.91
CA TRP A 493 9.62 -3.93 22.38
C TRP A 493 10.75 -4.67 23.09
N MET A 494 11.50 -3.97 23.95
CA MET A 494 12.64 -4.51 24.70
C MET A 494 12.30 -4.78 26.15
N GLU A 495 11.38 -3.98 26.71
CA GLU A 495 10.80 -4.24 28.01
C GLU A 495 10.12 -5.61 27.99
N ASP A 496 10.16 -6.37 29.09
CA ASP A 496 9.36 -7.60 29.32
C ASP A 496 7.86 -7.28 29.47
N ARG A 497 7.38 -6.31 28.69
CA ARG A 497 6.06 -5.74 28.73
C ARG A 497 5.08 -6.74 28.14
N LYS A 498 4.05 -7.00 28.93
CA LYS A 498 2.98 -7.93 28.59
C LYS A 498 1.64 -7.22 28.70
N TYR A 499 0.74 -7.51 27.78
CA TYR A 499 -0.67 -7.16 27.90
C TYR A 499 -1.46 -8.45 28.12
N ASN A 500 -2.22 -8.51 29.22
CA ASN A 500 -2.93 -9.72 29.66
C ASN A 500 -2.04 -10.98 29.65
N GLY A 501 -0.81 -10.87 30.15
CA GLY A 501 0.16 -11.97 30.22
C GLY A 501 0.82 -12.36 28.88
N ASN A 502 0.44 -11.75 27.76
CA ASN A 502 1.00 -12.01 26.43
C ASN A 502 2.01 -10.95 26.02
N SER A 503 3.04 -11.34 25.28
CA SER A 503 3.99 -10.39 24.64
C SER A 503 3.26 -9.44 23.67
N LEU A 504 3.75 -8.22 23.55
CA LEU A 504 3.27 -7.24 22.56
C LEU A 504 3.34 -7.75 21.12
N GLU A 505 4.25 -8.68 20.81
CA GLU A 505 4.34 -9.33 19.49
C GLU A 505 3.04 -10.03 19.10
N LYS A 506 2.25 -10.50 20.08
CA LYS A 506 0.91 -11.07 19.82
C LYS A 506 -0.06 -10.03 19.24
N TYR A 507 0.11 -8.76 19.58
CA TYR A 507 -0.77 -7.69 19.15
C TYR A 507 -0.20 -6.85 18.00
N PHE A 508 1.04 -7.14 17.58
CA PHE A 508 1.65 -6.53 16.41
C PHE A 508 1.02 -7.09 15.13
N VAL A 509 0.30 -6.23 14.40
CA VAL A 509 -0.46 -6.63 13.19
C VAL A 509 -0.01 -5.89 11.93
N GLY A 510 1.20 -5.29 11.94
CA GLY A 510 1.73 -4.51 10.81
C GLY A 510 1.87 -5.28 9.48
N PHE A 511 1.97 -6.60 9.55
CA PHE A 511 1.97 -7.50 8.39
C PHE A 511 0.66 -8.27 8.21
N GLY A 512 -0.39 -7.92 8.96
CA GLY A 512 -1.55 -8.78 9.17
C GLY A 512 -1.19 -10.09 9.88
N LYS A 513 -2.16 -11.00 10.01
CA LYS A 513 -1.97 -12.33 10.62
C LYS A 513 -2.68 -13.42 9.83
N GLY A 514 -2.31 -14.67 10.13
CA GLY A 514 -2.96 -15.88 9.62
C GLY A 514 -2.61 -16.21 8.17
N PRO A 515 -3.39 -17.10 7.52
CA PRO A 515 -3.10 -17.61 6.18
C PRO A 515 -3.02 -16.55 5.08
N ARG A 516 -3.57 -15.35 5.33
CA ARG A 516 -3.56 -14.20 4.42
C ARG A 516 -2.68 -13.03 4.87
N SER A 517 -1.69 -13.29 5.76
CA SER A 517 -0.67 -12.31 6.17
C SER A 517 0.24 -11.88 5.01
N CYS A 518 1.05 -10.84 5.20
CA CYS A 518 1.98 -10.35 4.17
C CYS A 518 2.90 -11.47 3.64
N LEU A 519 2.98 -11.60 2.31
CA LEU A 519 3.89 -12.53 1.65
C LEU A 519 5.35 -12.08 1.79
N GLY A 520 5.59 -10.78 1.63
CA GLY A 520 6.93 -10.17 1.57
C GLY A 520 7.54 -9.78 2.92
N MET A 521 7.01 -10.28 4.04
CA MET A 521 7.43 -9.87 5.39
C MET A 521 8.95 -9.97 5.59
N ASN A 522 9.57 -11.10 5.19
CA ASN A 522 11.02 -11.30 5.35
C ASN A 522 11.85 -10.32 4.53
N LEU A 523 11.45 -10.05 3.28
CA LEU A 523 12.15 -9.09 2.42
C LEU A 523 12.05 -7.68 2.98
N ALA A 524 10.84 -7.27 3.40
CA ALA A 524 10.61 -5.97 4.01
C ALA A 524 11.41 -5.79 5.30
N THR A 525 11.43 -6.79 6.19
CA THR A 525 12.24 -6.73 7.42
C THR A 525 13.72 -6.67 7.12
N CYS A 526 14.23 -7.50 6.21
CA CYS A 526 15.65 -7.47 5.81
C CYS A 526 16.04 -6.08 5.31
N LEU A 527 15.23 -5.49 4.44
CA LEU A 527 15.48 -4.15 3.91
C LEU A 527 15.42 -3.09 5.01
N LEU A 528 14.46 -3.15 5.94
CA LEU A 528 14.38 -2.25 7.09
C LEU A 528 15.63 -2.32 7.97
N TYR A 529 16.03 -3.52 8.40
CA TYR A 529 17.22 -3.71 9.24
C TYR A 529 18.49 -3.19 8.55
N GLN A 530 18.76 -3.66 7.33
CA GLN A 530 20.00 -3.32 6.63
C GLN A 530 20.05 -1.85 6.26
N THR A 531 18.94 -1.24 5.84
CA THR A 531 18.90 0.18 5.47
C THR A 531 19.09 1.06 6.68
N LEU A 532 18.34 0.84 7.77
CA LEU A 532 18.46 1.66 8.97
C LEU A 532 19.86 1.53 9.58
N ALA A 533 20.40 0.32 9.66
CA ALA A 533 21.75 0.11 10.16
C ALA A 533 22.80 0.82 9.29
N THR A 534 22.75 0.63 7.97
CA THR A 534 23.77 1.17 7.06
C THR A 534 23.70 2.70 6.98
N VAL A 535 22.49 3.25 6.82
CA VAL A 535 22.30 4.70 6.62
C VAL A 535 22.65 5.47 7.89
N PHE A 536 22.18 5.04 9.07
CA PHE A 536 22.43 5.75 10.33
C PHE A 536 23.80 5.46 10.94
N ARG A 537 24.52 4.42 10.48
CA ARG A 537 25.92 4.20 10.84
C ARG A 537 26.89 5.06 10.03
N ARG A 538 26.50 5.46 8.82
CA ARG A 538 27.33 6.21 7.86
C ARG A 538 26.95 7.68 7.71
N HIS A 539 25.76 8.09 8.11
CA HIS A 539 25.30 9.45 7.88
C HIS A 539 24.51 9.97 9.06
N GLU A 540 24.72 11.23 9.39
CA GLU A 540 23.84 11.99 10.26
C GLU A 540 23.00 12.97 9.44
N PHE A 541 21.82 13.26 9.93
CA PHE A 541 20.85 14.08 9.23
C PHE A 541 20.26 15.14 10.16
N GLU A 542 19.72 16.18 9.55
CA GLU A 542 18.85 17.16 10.19
C GLU A 542 17.53 17.23 9.42
N VAL A 543 16.42 17.36 10.15
CA VAL A 543 15.10 17.54 9.54
C VAL A 543 15.06 18.88 8.80
N TYR A 544 14.50 18.90 7.59
CA TYR A 544 14.34 20.13 6.80
C TYR A 544 12.88 20.35 6.42
N GLU A 545 12.25 21.40 6.97
CA GLU A 545 10.85 21.77 6.69
C GLU A 545 9.89 20.55 6.68
N THR A 546 10.09 19.62 7.61
CA THR A 546 9.27 18.41 7.79
C THR A 546 8.94 18.35 9.28
N ASP A 547 7.72 17.98 9.62
CA ASP A 547 7.31 17.80 11.02
C ASP A 547 6.43 16.54 11.17
N VAL A 548 5.96 16.26 12.38
CA VAL A 548 5.17 15.06 12.67
C VAL A 548 3.86 14.99 11.88
N SER A 549 3.35 16.10 11.36
CA SER A 549 2.18 16.10 10.47
C SER A 549 2.46 15.52 9.09
N ASP A 550 3.74 15.44 8.68
CA ASP A 550 4.17 14.78 7.46
C ASP A 550 4.23 13.25 7.59
N THR A 551 4.12 12.71 8.82
CA THR A 551 4.13 11.26 9.10
C THR A 551 2.78 10.73 9.58
N ARG A 552 1.92 11.57 10.11
CA ARG A 552 0.60 11.17 10.63
C ARG A 552 -0.37 10.83 9.50
N LEU A 553 -1.08 9.71 9.65
CA LEU A 553 -2.23 9.37 8.82
C LEU A 553 -3.26 10.51 8.84
N ALA A 554 -3.57 11.06 7.67
CA ALA A 554 -4.64 12.06 7.50
C ALA A 554 -5.72 11.59 6.51
N HIS A 555 -5.34 10.75 5.54
CA HIS A 555 -6.22 10.24 4.52
C HIS A 555 -6.02 8.73 4.35
N ASP A 556 -7.11 7.97 4.40
CA ASP A 556 -7.17 6.55 4.10
C ASP A 556 -7.58 6.34 2.64
N TYR A 557 -6.57 6.07 1.81
CA TYR A 557 -6.74 5.70 0.40
C TYR A 557 -6.32 4.24 0.17
N PHE A 558 -6.72 3.34 1.08
CA PHE A 558 -6.15 2.01 1.25
C PHE A 558 -4.74 2.05 1.84
N MET A 559 -3.86 2.83 1.23
CA MET A 559 -2.57 3.20 1.80
C MET A 559 -2.72 4.41 2.74
N PRO A 560 -1.92 4.49 3.81
CA PRO A 560 -1.87 5.67 4.65
C PRO A 560 -1.26 6.85 3.89
N VAL A 561 -1.93 7.99 3.91
CA VAL A 561 -1.43 9.22 3.30
C VAL A 561 -1.46 10.36 4.34
N PRO A 562 -0.35 11.10 4.53
CA PRO A 562 -0.33 12.27 5.39
C PRO A 562 -1.09 13.43 4.73
N ARG A 563 -1.04 14.62 5.31
CA ARG A 563 -1.67 15.82 4.73
C ARG A 563 -1.32 15.98 3.24
N LEU A 564 -2.30 16.30 2.39
CA LEU A 564 -2.12 16.35 0.93
C LEU A 564 -1.13 17.41 0.42
N ASP A 565 -0.84 18.41 1.24
CA ASP A 565 0.14 19.47 0.98
C ASP A 565 1.55 19.14 1.54
N SER A 566 1.73 17.95 2.12
CA SER A 566 3.03 17.44 2.53
C SER A 566 4.02 17.49 1.37
N LYS A 567 5.24 17.91 1.69
CA LYS A 567 6.38 17.90 0.77
C LYS A 567 7.24 16.64 0.98
N GLY A 568 6.70 15.60 1.62
CA GLY A 568 7.40 14.38 1.99
C GLY A 568 8.43 14.59 3.09
N ILE A 569 9.18 13.52 3.39
CA ILE A 569 10.20 13.52 4.44
C ILE A 569 11.50 14.09 3.88
N ARG A 570 11.79 15.34 4.22
CA ARG A 570 12.96 16.08 3.73
C ARG A 570 14.01 16.22 4.82
N MET A 571 15.25 15.92 4.46
CA MET A 571 16.38 15.95 5.37
C MET A 571 17.60 16.58 4.71
N ARG A 572 18.47 17.16 5.52
CA ARG A 572 19.81 17.61 5.15
C ARG A 572 20.81 16.59 5.68
N VAL A 573 21.78 16.17 4.85
CA VAL A 573 22.89 15.32 5.31
C VAL A 573 23.91 16.20 6.01
N VAL A 574 24.25 15.87 7.26
CA VAL A 574 25.12 16.67 8.14
C VAL A 574 26.52 16.08 8.22
N SER A 575 26.68 14.77 8.18
CA SER A 575 27.98 14.10 8.19
C SER A 575 27.96 12.81 7.34
N VAL A 576 29.16 12.32 7.01
CA VAL A 576 29.45 11.09 6.23
C VAL A 576 30.52 10.30 6.97
#